data_AF-A0A1F2VMN2-F1
#
_entry.id   AF-A0A1F2VMN2-F1
#
_cell.length_a   1.000
_cell.length_b   1.000
_cell.length_c   1.000
_cell.angle_alpha   90.00
_cell.angle_beta   90.00
_cell.angle_gamma   90.00
#
_symmetry.space_group_name_H-M   'P 1'
#
loop_
_entity.id
_entity.type
_entity.pdbx_description
1 polymer ?
#
loop_
_entity_poly.entity_id
_entity_poly.type
_entity_poly.pdbx_seq_one_letter_code
_entity_poly.pdbx_strand_id
1 'polypeptide(L)'
;MFRSPTLDVACRLGSALDAVAAALASADVTALVKAEEGLAGAVANMGGANAVELGERTALFVELARARAALARCRILGAAAVDAVQATLVVQGRSGDYDRSAMPARVGVRGAVVKARL
;
A
#
# COMPACT_ATOMS: atom_id res chain seq x y z
N MET A 1 9.05 -34.52 -5.28
CA MET A 1 8.81 -33.54 -4.19
C MET A 1 7.69 -32.63 -4.67
N PHE A 2 6.44 -32.93 -4.29
CA PHE A 2 5.28 -32.15 -4.73
C PHE A 2 5.24 -30.86 -3.91
N ARG A 3 5.36 -29.70 -4.57
CA ARG A 3 5.12 -28.40 -3.90
C ARG A 3 3.63 -28.28 -3.63
N SER A 4 3.26 -28.01 -2.39
CA SER A 4 1.86 -27.77 -2.05
C SER A 4 1.34 -26.49 -2.66
N PRO A 5 0.10 -26.52 -3.20
CA PRO A 5 -0.51 -25.37 -3.84
C PRO A 5 -0.69 -24.19 -2.88
N THR A 6 -0.91 -24.46 -1.59
CA THR A 6 -1.07 -23.40 -0.57
C THR A 6 0.23 -22.61 -0.35
N LEU A 7 1.36 -23.32 -0.30
CA LEU A 7 2.67 -22.71 -0.11
C LEU A 7 3.09 -21.90 -1.34
N ASP A 8 2.80 -22.39 -2.54
CA ASP A 8 3.07 -21.65 -3.78
C ASP A 8 2.26 -20.35 -3.84
N VAL A 9 0.98 -20.38 -3.44
CA VAL A 9 0.14 -19.18 -3.34
C VAL A 9 0.70 -18.19 -2.31
N ALA A 10 1.13 -18.66 -1.14
CA ALA A 10 1.73 -17.80 -0.11
C ALA A 10 3.03 -17.14 -0.60
N CYS A 11 3.91 -17.89 -1.28
CA CYS A 11 5.14 -17.33 -1.85
C CYS A 11 4.87 -16.31 -2.96
N ARG A 12 3.88 -16.56 -3.82
CA ARG A 12 3.47 -15.60 -4.87
C ARG A 12 2.93 -14.32 -4.26
N LEU A 13 2.11 -14.42 -3.21
CA LEU A 13 1.62 -13.26 -2.48
C LEU A 13 2.77 -12.46 -1.85
N GLY A 14 3.71 -13.14 -1.19
CA GLY A 14 4.91 -12.50 -0.62
C GLY A 14 5.71 -11.75 -1.67
N SER A 15 5.96 -12.39 -2.81
CA SER A 15 6.71 -11.80 -3.94
C SER A 15 5.99 -10.59 -4.55
N ALA A 16 4.66 -10.63 -4.67
CA ALA A 16 3.87 -9.50 -5.14
C ALA A 16 3.94 -8.31 -4.17
N LEU A 17 3.86 -8.56 -2.86
CA LEU A 17 3.98 -7.51 -1.85
C LEU A 17 5.39 -6.88 -1.82
N ASP A 18 6.44 -7.68 -2.00
CA ASP A 18 7.81 -7.17 -2.11
C ASP A 18 8.01 -6.34 -3.38
N ALA A 19 7.40 -6.72 -4.51
CA ALA A 19 7.42 -5.92 -5.72
C ALA A 19 6.71 -4.56 -5.54
N VAL A 20 5.56 -4.52 -4.85
CA VAL A 20 4.88 -3.26 -4.50
C VAL A 20 5.77 -2.40 -3.61
N ALA A 21 6.40 -2.99 -2.59
CA ALA A 21 7.30 -2.25 -1.69
C ALA A 21 8.50 -1.66 -2.46
N ALA A 22 9.08 -2.41 -3.39
CA ALA A 22 10.18 -1.95 -4.23
C ALA A 22 9.74 -0.79 -5.14
N ALA A 23 8.59 -0.90 -5.79
CA ALA A 23 8.05 0.16 -6.66
C ALA A 23 7.72 1.44 -5.87
N LEU A 24 7.17 1.32 -4.66
CA LEU A 24 6.93 2.45 -3.77
C LEU A 24 8.24 3.12 -3.34
N ALA A 25 9.27 2.32 -3.02
CA ALA A 25 10.57 2.84 -2.62
C ALA A 25 11.30 3.59 -3.75
N SER A 26 11.12 3.18 -5.02
CA SER A 26 11.70 3.84 -6.19
C SER A 26 10.83 4.95 -6.77
N ALA A 27 9.63 5.18 -6.23
CA ALA A 27 8.61 6.07 -6.79
C ALA A 27 8.28 5.78 -8.28
N ASP A 28 8.37 4.52 -8.71
CA ASP A 28 8.07 4.09 -10.07
C ASP A 28 6.59 3.67 -10.18
N VAL A 29 5.77 4.59 -10.69
CA VAL A 29 4.33 4.38 -10.88
C VAL A 29 4.03 3.24 -11.86
N THR A 30 4.87 3.04 -12.88
CA THR A 30 4.66 1.98 -13.87
C THR A 30 4.94 0.61 -13.26
N ALA A 31 6.02 0.50 -12.49
CA ALA A 31 6.31 -0.70 -11.72
C ALA A 31 5.24 -0.96 -10.67
N LEU A 32 4.68 0.08 -10.05
CA LEU A 32 3.64 -0.04 -9.04
C LEU A 32 2.35 -0.64 -9.62
N VAL A 33 1.87 -0.12 -10.76
CA VAL A 33 0.66 -0.65 -11.43
C VAL A 33 0.85 -2.12 -11.82
N LYS A 34 2.01 -2.49 -12.38
CA LYS A 34 2.33 -3.89 -12.70
C LYS A 34 2.36 -4.79 -11.46
N ALA A 35 2.91 -4.28 -10.36
CA ALA A 35 2.95 -5.01 -9.09
C ALA A 35 1.54 -5.19 -8.50
N GLU A 36 0.64 -4.21 -8.65
CA GLU A 36 -0.76 -4.31 -8.24
C GLU A 36 -1.54 -5.37 -9.04
N GLU A 37 -1.33 -5.46 -10.36
CA GLU A 37 -1.91 -6.52 -11.19
C GLU A 37 -1.44 -7.91 -10.72
N GLY A 38 -0.13 -8.05 -10.45
CA GLY A 38 0.44 -9.28 -9.88
C GLY A 38 -0.15 -9.64 -8.52
N LEU A 39 -0.36 -8.63 -7.66
CA LEU A 39 -0.99 -8.79 -6.35
C LEU A 39 -2.46 -9.22 -6.48
N ALA A 40 -3.23 -8.59 -7.36
CA ALA A 40 -4.62 -8.96 -7.63
C ALA A 40 -4.73 -10.41 -8.11
N GLY A 41 -3.84 -10.83 -9.02
CA GLY A 41 -3.74 -12.22 -9.46
C GLY A 41 -3.39 -13.18 -8.33
N ALA A 42 -2.44 -12.83 -7.45
CA ALA A 42 -2.09 -13.65 -6.30
C ALA A 42 -3.27 -13.80 -5.31
N VAL A 43 -4.02 -12.71 -5.05
CA VAL A 43 -5.19 -12.70 -4.18
C VAL A 43 -6.33 -13.54 -4.76
N ALA A 44 -6.61 -13.41 -6.05
CA ALA A 44 -7.65 -14.21 -6.71
C ALA A 44 -7.39 -15.72 -6.59
N ASN A 45 -6.12 -16.13 -6.60
CA ASN A 45 -5.72 -17.53 -6.47
C ASN A 45 -5.78 -18.08 -5.03
N MET A 46 -5.97 -17.23 -4.01
CA MET A 46 -6.10 -17.69 -2.62
C MET A 46 -7.40 -18.45 -2.35
N GLY A 47 -8.49 -18.16 -3.08
CA GLY A 47 -9.80 -18.76 -2.85
C GLY A 47 -9.86 -20.28 -3.05
N GLY A 48 -8.88 -20.89 -3.74
CA GLY A 48 -8.80 -22.33 -3.97
C GLY A 48 -7.99 -23.11 -2.92
N ALA A 49 -7.32 -22.42 -2.01
CA ALA A 49 -6.32 -23.00 -1.11
C ALA A 49 -6.95 -23.49 0.22
N ASN A 50 -7.77 -24.54 0.17
CA ASN A 50 -8.59 -24.97 1.32
C ASN A 50 -7.97 -26.04 2.24
N ALA A 51 -6.85 -26.66 1.86
CA ALA A 51 -6.23 -27.73 2.66
C ALA A 51 -4.75 -27.43 2.91
N VAL A 52 -4.41 -27.11 4.16
CA VAL A 52 -3.02 -26.97 4.63
C VAL A 52 -2.62 -28.23 5.38
N GLU A 53 -1.64 -28.96 4.86
CA GLU A 53 -1.09 -30.12 5.56
C GLU A 53 -0.35 -29.70 6.83
N LEU A 54 -0.41 -30.53 7.87
CA LEU A 54 0.19 -30.24 9.17
C LEU A 54 1.71 -29.99 9.07
N GLY A 55 2.39 -30.71 8.17
CA GLY A 55 3.83 -30.57 7.91
C GLY A 55 4.24 -29.27 7.24
N GLU A 56 3.30 -28.52 6.67
CA GLU A 56 3.57 -27.30 5.91
C GLU A 56 3.28 -26.02 6.69
N ARG A 57 2.64 -26.15 7.85
CA ARG A 57 2.24 -25.01 8.67
C ARG A 57 3.41 -24.10 9.03
N THR A 58 4.57 -24.66 9.38
CA THR A 58 5.76 -23.87 9.73
C THR A 58 6.25 -23.03 8.56
N ALA A 59 6.33 -23.62 7.36
CA ALA A 59 6.71 -22.90 6.15
C ALA A 59 5.67 -21.83 5.77
N LEU A 60 4.38 -22.15 5.89
CA LEU A 60 3.29 -21.19 5.69
C LEU A 60 3.37 -20.01 6.67
N PHE A 61 3.66 -20.26 7.95
CA PHE A 61 3.83 -19.20 8.95
C PHE A 61 4.99 -18.26 8.62
N VAL A 62 6.12 -18.80 8.14
CA VAL A 62 7.26 -18.00 7.70
C VAL A 62 6.87 -17.09 6.53
N GLU A 63 6.17 -17.62 5.53
CA GLU A 63 5.71 -16.83 4.39
C GLU A 63 4.67 -15.78 4.78
N LEU A 64 3.73 -16.10 5.68
CA LEU A 64 2.77 -15.14 6.23
C LEU A 64 3.46 -14.02 7.03
N ALA A 65 4.50 -14.35 7.80
CA ALA A 65 5.28 -13.37 8.53
C ALA A 65 6.01 -12.41 7.57
N ARG A 66 6.61 -12.94 6.50
CA ARG A 66 7.23 -12.15 5.43
C ARG A 66 6.22 -11.23 4.74
N ALA A 67 5.06 -11.75 4.35
CA ALA A 67 3.99 -10.99 3.74
C ALA A 67 3.51 -9.84 4.65
N ARG A 68 3.33 -10.09 5.95
CA ARG A 68 2.97 -9.05 6.93
C ARG A 68 4.04 -7.97 7.06
N ALA A 69 5.32 -8.35 7.08
CA ALA A 69 6.42 -7.39 7.11
C ALA A 69 6.47 -6.53 5.84
N ALA A 70 6.26 -7.13 4.67
CA ALA A 70 6.16 -6.41 3.40
C ALA A 70 4.99 -5.42 3.41
N LEU A 71 3.80 -5.84 3.85
CA LEU A 71 2.62 -4.97 4.00
C LEU A 71 2.87 -3.81 4.96
N ALA A 72 3.56 -4.04 6.07
CA ALA A 72 3.93 -2.98 7.01
C ALA A 72 4.84 -1.93 6.35
N ARG A 73 5.82 -2.37 5.54
CA ARG A 73 6.67 -1.45 4.76
C ARG A 73 5.86 -0.64 3.76
N CYS A 74 4.95 -1.28 3.01
CA CYS A 74 4.07 -0.57 2.07
C CYS A 74 3.23 0.50 2.77
N ARG A 75 2.71 0.22 3.98
CA ARG A 75 1.95 1.21 4.76
C ARG A 75 2.81 2.38 5.21
N ILE A 76 4.04 2.13 5.66
CA ILE A 76 4.98 3.18 6.06
C ILE A 76 5.34 4.07 4.86
N LEU A 77 5.68 3.47 3.72
CA LEU A 77 6.00 4.21 2.50
C LEU A 77 4.80 5.01 1.98
N GLY A 78 3.61 4.40 1.99
CA GLY A 78 2.37 5.07 1.61
C GLY A 78 2.04 6.26 2.51
N ALA A 79 2.25 6.15 3.83
CA ALA A 79 2.09 7.26 4.76
C ALA A 79 3.10 8.39 4.49
N ALA A 80 4.38 8.04 4.32
CA ALA A 80 5.42 9.03 4.03
C ALA A 80 5.18 9.77 2.70
N ALA A 81 4.72 9.06 1.66
CA ALA A 81 4.37 9.66 0.37
C ALA A 81 3.22 10.68 0.51
N VAL A 82 2.21 10.35 1.33
CA VAL A 82 1.09 11.25 1.63
C VAL A 82 1.57 12.50 2.34
N ASP A 83 2.43 12.34 3.35
CA ASP A 83 2.98 13.46 4.11
C ASP A 83 3.82 14.38 3.21
N ALA A 84 4.61 13.81 2.30
CA ALA A 84 5.36 14.57 1.31
C ALA A 84 4.45 15.36 0.36
N VAL A 85 3.36 14.77 -0.11
CA VAL A 85 2.36 15.45 -0.95
C VAL A 85 1.70 16.60 -0.19
N GLN A 86 1.28 16.37 1.05
CA GLN A 86 0.67 17.40 1.91
C GLN A 86 1.64 18.55 2.18
N ALA A 87 2.90 18.25 2.54
CA ALA A 87 3.92 19.26 2.74
C ALA A 87 4.14 20.11 1.47
N THR A 88 4.19 19.47 0.31
CA THR A 88 4.35 20.15 -0.99
C THR A 88 3.17 21.07 -1.27
N LEU A 89 1.94 20.63 -1.03
CA LEU A 89 0.72 21.42 -1.22
C LEU A 89 0.66 22.63 -0.27
N VAL A 90 1.09 22.45 0.98
CA VAL A 90 1.20 23.55 1.94
C VAL A 90 2.19 24.61 1.46
N VAL A 91 3.38 24.20 0.98
CA VAL A 91 4.39 25.11 0.42
C VAL A 91 3.86 25.85 -0.81
N GLN A 92 3.06 25.19 -1.64
CA GLN A 92 2.41 25.82 -2.80
C GLN A 92 1.21 26.70 -2.45
N GLY A 93 0.79 26.76 -1.18
CA GLY A 93 -0.43 27.45 -0.76
C GLY A 93 -1.72 26.81 -1.27
N ARG A 94 -1.65 25.55 -1.73
CA ARG A 94 -2.75 24.78 -2.34
C ARG A 94 -3.33 23.70 -1.43
N SER A 95 -2.99 23.72 -0.14
CA SER A 95 -3.47 22.73 0.83
C SER A 95 -5.01 22.70 0.96
N GLY A 96 -5.69 23.81 0.69
CA GLY A 96 -7.15 23.90 0.67
C GLY A 96 -7.82 23.38 -0.61
N ASP A 97 -7.08 23.30 -1.72
CA ASP A 97 -7.61 22.87 -3.02
C ASP A 97 -7.53 21.34 -3.20
N TYR A 98 -6.70 20.67 -2.40
CA TYR A 98 -6.53 19.23 -2.44
C TYR A 98 -7.34 18.55 -1.33
N ASP A 99 -8.64 18.37 -1.56
CA ASP A 99 -9.46 17.56 -0.66
C ASP A 99 -9.29 16.07 -0.96
N ARG A 100 -8.64 15.36 -0.04
CA ARG A 100 -8.46 13.90 -0.09
C ARG A 100 -9.79 13.14 0.13
N SER A 101 -10.82 13.83 0.60
CA SER A 101 -12.12 13.26 0.99
C SER A 101 -13.27 13.55 0.04
N ALA A 102 -13.07 14.33 -1.04
CA ALA A 102 -14.17 14.76 -1.91
C ALA A 102 -14.31 14.00 -3.24
N MET A 103 -15.48 13.59 -3.74
CA MET A 103 -16.89 13.87 -3.37
C MET A 103 -17.13 15.31 -2.89
N PRO A 104 -17.53 16.21 -3.79
CA PRO A 104 -17.19 17.64 -3.78
C PRO A 104 -17.29 18.31 -2.40
N ALA A 105 -16.16 18.84 -1.94
CA ALA A 105 -16.04 19.63 -0.73
C ALA A 105 -17.00 20.83 -0.79
N ARG A 106 -17.95 20.92 0.14
CA ARG A 106 -18.74 22.14 0.31
C ARG A 106 -17.83 23.22 0.85
N VAL A 107 -17.71 24.28 0.06
CA VAL A 107 -17.07 25.56 0.36
C VAL A 107 -17.43 26.02 1.78
N GLY A 108 -16.41 26.15 2.62
CA GLY A 108 -16.48 26.73 3.96
C GLY A 108 -15.34 27.72 4.15
N VAL A 109 -15.31 28.79 3.37
CA VAL A 109 -14.41 29.93 3.61
C VAL A 109 -14.86 30.61 4.90
N ARG A 110 -14.10 30.44 5.99
CA ARG A 110 -14.12 31.37 7.13
C ARG A 110 -12.79 32.09 7.18
N GLY A 111 -12.80 33.31 6.65
CA GLY A 111 -11.66 34.22 6.66
C GLY A 111 -11.23 34.56 8.08
N ALA A 112 -9.93 34.38 8.36
CA ALA A 112 -9.28 34.95 9.53
C ALA A 112 -8.51 36.20 9.07
N VAL A 113 -9.03 37.37 9.43
CA VAL A 113 -8.37 38.67 9.25
C VAL A 113 -7.22 38.76 10.26
N VAL A 114 -5.98 38.79 9.77
CA VAL A 114 -4.81 39.12 10.59
C VAL A 114 -4.72 40.64 10.70
N LYS A 115 -5.08 41.19 11.87
CA LYS A 115 -4.80 42.60 12.22
C LYS A 115 -3.31 42.75 12.54
N ALA A 116 -2.55 43.34 11.64
CA ALA A 116 -1.27 43.95 11.96
C ALA A 116 -1.52 45.24 12.77
N ARG A 117 -0.89 45.36 13.94
CA ARG A 117 -0.75 46.64 14.64
C ARG A 117 0.67 47.16 14.40
N LEU A 118 0.73 48.40 13.90
CA LEU A 118 1.88 49.30 13.99
C LEU A 118 2.18 49.65 15.45
#